data_AF-A0A433A1V3-F1
#
_entry.id   AF-A0A433A1V3-F1
#
_cell.length_a   1.000
_cell.length_b   1.000
_cell.length_c   1.000
_cell.angle_alpha   90.00
_cell.angle_beta   90.00
_cell.angle_gamma   90.00
#
_symmetry.space_group_name_H-M   'P 1'
#
loop_
_entity.id
_entity.type
_entity.pdbx_description
1 polymer ?
#
loop_
_entity_poly.entity_id
_entity_poly.type
_entity_poly.pdbx_seq_one_letter_code
_entity_poly.pdbx_strand_id
1 'polypeptide(L)'
;MEAVQADLQNRGWFLSESGIARLKDGIEKEEPSVDDLTDLRQIASSKLPQDIQSLSCVPSPLVLQLQQVLNLSAPTQHQVERPKLLQLSLTDGKKKLKTVEILGELEDV
;
A
#
# COMPACT_ATOMS: atom_id res chain seq x y z
N MET A 1 18.90 11.62 10.99
CA MET A 1 18.01 10.65 10.29
C MET A 1 16.56 10.80 10.72
N GLU A 2 16.29 11.10 11.99
CA GLU A 2 14.92 11.27 12.54
C GLU A 2 14.04 12.27 11.77
N ALA A 3 14.57 13.43 11.34
CA ALA A 3 13.77 14.43 10.64
C ALA A 3 13.18 13.92 9.31
N VAL A 4 13.92 13.11 8.55
CA VAL A 4 13.46 12.51 7.28
C VAL A 4 12.41 11.44 7.55
N GLN A 5 12.62 10.62 8.60
CA GLN A 5 11.69 9.57 8.97
C GLN A 5 10.35 10.15 9.46
N ALA A 6 10.38 11.22 10.25
CA ALA A 6 9.19 11.91 10.69
C ALA A 6 8.41 12.53 9.52
N ASP A 7 9.11 13.17 8.56
CA ASP A 7 8.47 13.72 7.36
C ASP A 7 7.79 12.63 6.51
N LEU A 8 8.47 11.50 6.29
CA LEU A 8 7.91 10.36 5.57
C LEU A 8 6.66 9.81 6.28
N GLN A 9 6.71 9.64 7.60
CA GLN A 9 5.58 9.15 8.39
C GLN A 9 4.39 10.11 8.35
N ASN A 10 4.62 11.43 8.40
CA ASN A 10 3.57 12.44 8.26
C ASN A 10 2.88 12.38 6.89
N ARG A 11 3.57 11.86 5.88
CA ARG A 11 3.03 11.62 4.53
C ARG A 11 2.47 10.21 4.35
N GLY A 12 2.43 9.40 5.41
CA GLY A 12 1.91 8.03 5.42
C GLY A 12 2.91 6.95 4.99
N TRP A 13 4.18 7.29 4.76
CA TRP A 13 5.24 6.34 4.42
C TRP A 13 5.87 5.76 5.69
N PHE A 14 5.57 4.50 5.97
CA PHE A 14 6.13 3.76 7.10
C PHE A 14 7.25 2.84 6.62
N LEU A 15 8.46 3.38 6.53
CA LEU A 15 9.65 2.66 6.10
C LEU A 15 10.49 2.22 7.30
N SER A 16 11.27 1.14 7.15
CA SER A 16 12.31 0.80 8.12
C SER A 16 13.53 1.70 7.91
N GLU A 17 14.37 1.84 8.94
CA GLU A 17 15.63 2.60 8.82
C GLU A 17 16.53 2.01 7.72
N SER A 18 16.62 0.69 7.63
CA SER A 18 17.33 -0.02 6.57
C SER A 18 16.73 0.22 5.18
N GLY A 19 15.40 0.34 5.09
CA GLY A 19 14.71 0.66 3.85
C GLY A 19 15.01 2.08 3.38
N ILE A 20 15.01 3.06 4.30
CA ILE A 20 15.38 4.44 3.99
C ILE A 20 16.83 4.53 3.52
N ALA A 21 17.76 3.84 4.18
CA ALA A 21 19.16 3.82 3.77
C ALA A 21 19.30 3.26 2.33
N ARG A 22 18.67 2.12 2.04
CA ARG A 22 18.69 1.51 0.70
C ARG A 22 18.12 2.43 -0.38
N LEU A 23 17.05 3.17 -0.08
CA LEU A 23 16.47 4.11 -1.04
C LEU A 23 17.39 5.29 -1.33
N LYS A 24 18.14 5.78 -0.33
CA LYS A 24 19.10 6.88 -0.54
C LYS A 24 20.21 6.48 -1.50
N ASP A 25 20.78 5.30 -1.31
CA ASP A 25 21.82 4.77 -2.21
C ASP A 25 21.31 4.62 -3.66
N GLY A 26 20.01 4.35 -3.82
CA GLY A 26 19.36 4.28 -5.13
C GLY A 26 19.13 5.64 -5.79
N ILE A 27 18.80 6.68 -5.00
CA ILE A 27 18.54 8.05 -5.51
C ILE A 27 19.82 8.71 -6.04
N GLU A 28 20.98 8.33 -5.51
CA GLU A 28 22.28 8.86 -5.95
C GLU A 28 22.73 8.32 -7.33
N LYS A 29 21.99 7.37 -7.92
CA LYS A 29 22.25 6.87 -9.27
C LYS A 29 21.71 7.83 -10.33
N GLU A 30 22.52 8.14 -11.34
CA GLU A 30 22.13 9.03 -12.46
C GLU A 30 21.01 8.44 -13.34
N GLU A 31 20.93 7.11 -13.46
CA GLU A 31 19.89 6.42 -14.23
C GLU A 31 19.20 5.34 -13.36
N PRO A 32 17.95 5.56 -12.93
CA PRO A 32 17.22 4.54 -12.19
C PRO A 32 16.91 3.34 -13.10
N SER A 33 17.25 2.14 -12.65
CA SER A 33 17.02 0.90 -13.37
C SER A 33 15.73 0.21 -12.92
N VAL A 34 15.33 -0.85 -13.63
CA VAL A 34 14.19 -1.70 -13.23
C VAL A 34 14.42 -2.33 -11.83
N ASP A 35 15.68 -2.49 -11.41
CA ASP A 35 16.01 -3.00 -10.07
C ASP A 35 15.73 -1.98 -8.95
N ASP A 36 15.54 -0.72 -9.29
CA ASP A 36 15.16 0.34 -8.34
C ASP A 36 13.64 0.33 -8.07
N LEU A 37 12.85 -0.47 -8.83
CA LEU A 37 11.46 -0.76 -8.49
C LEU A 37 11.39 -1.46 -7.14
N THR A 38 10.89 -0.73 -6.13
CA THR A 38 10.97 -1.20 -4.75
C THR A 38 9.65 -1.77 -4.25
N ASP A 39 9.69 -3.01 -3.79
CA ASP A 39 8.58 -3.67 -3.10
C ASP A 39 8.58 -3.28 -1.62
N LEU A 40 7.45 -2.75 -1.13
CA LEU A 40 7.26 -2.39 0.28
C LEU A 40 7.60 -3.54 1.23
N ARG A 41 7.43 -4.80 0.81
CA ARG A 41 7.79 -5.96 1.64
C ARG A 41 9.27 -5.96 2.05
N GLN A 42 10.13 -5.36 1.22
CA GLN A 42 11.57 -5.27 1.44
C GLN A 42 11.98 -4.09 2.32
N ILE A 43 11.25 -2.97 2.27
CA ILE A 43 11.70 -1.68 2.85
C ILE A 43 10.77 -1.11 3.92
N ALA A 44 9.55 -1.62 4.07
CA ALA A 44 8.57 -1.05 4.97
C ALA A 44 8.76 -1.54 6.42
N SER A 45 8.33 -0.69 7.35
CA SER A 45 7.99 -1.09 8.72
C SER A 45 6.48 -1.29 8.80
N SER A 46 6.01 -2.24 9.64
CA SER A 46 4.56 -2.48 9.74
C SER A 46 3.89 -1.31 10.46
N LYS A 47 2.78 -0.85 9.91
CA LYS A 47 1.92 0.17 10.54
C LYS A 47 0.49 -0.30 10.77
N LEU A 48 0.00 -1.24 9.96
CA LEU A 48 -1.35 -1.77 10.13
C LEU A 48 -1.48 -2.45 11.51
N PRO A 49 -2.54 -2.18 12.29
CA PRO A 49 -2.78 -2.86 13.56
C PRO A 49 -3.04 -4.37 13.35
N GLN A 50 -2.87 -5.19 14.39
CA GLN A 50 -3.12 -6.64 14.28
C GLN A 50 -4.61 -6.95 14.11
N ASP A 51 -5.43 -6.14 14.75
CA ASP A 51 -6.89 -6.19 14.85
C ASP A 51 -7.58 -5.26 13.83
N ILE A 52 -6.92 -4.95 12.70
CA ILE A 52 -7.50 -4.06 11.69
C ILE A 52 -8.87 -4.51 11.17
N GLN A 53 -9.13 -5.82 11.17
CA GLN A 53 -10.41 -6.38 10.72
C GLN A 53 -11.57 -6.05 11.66
N SER A 54 -11.29 -5.69 12.91
CA SER A 54 -12.31 -5.25 13.88
C SER A 54 -12.45 -3.73 13.98
N LEU A 55 -11.67 -2.96 13.22
CA LEU A 55 -11.77 -1.50 13.20
C LEU A 55 -12.85 -1.04 12.24
N SER A 56 -13.61 -0.02 12.63
CA SER A 56 -14.57 0.66 11.75
C SER A 56 -13.87 1.57 10.73
N CYS A 57 -12.66 2.04 11.04
CA CYS A 57 -11.88 2.92 10.17
C CYS A 57 -10.41 2.49 10.08
N VAL A 58 -9.79 2.77 8.93
CA VAL A 58 -8.37 2.53 8.71
C VAL A 58 -7.58 3.77 9.17
N PRO A 59 -6.51 3.61 9.98
CA PRO A 59 -5.66 4.74 10.36
C PRO A 59 -5.07 5.47 9.15
N SER A 60 -5.10 6.80 9.17
CA SER A 60 -4.53 7.67 8.14
C SER A 60 -3.57 8.70 8.74
N PRO A 61 -2.64 9.29 7.94
CA PRO A 61 -2.35 8.98 6.54
C PRO A 61 -1.58 7.66 6.40
N LEU A 62 -1.78 6.94 5.28
CA LEU A 62 -1.18 5.63 5.06
C LEU A 62 -0.92 5.35 3.58
N VAL A 63 0.30 4.91 3.27
CA VAL A 63 0.67 4.38 1.95
C VAL A 63 0.67 2.86 1.99
N LEU A 64 -0.03 2.26 1.03
CA LEU A 64 -0.11 0.81 0.84
C LEU A 64 0.28 0.47 -0.60
N GLN A 65 0.84 -0.73 -0.79
CA GLN A 65 1.13 -1.27 -2.12
C GLN A 65 0.01 -2.21 -2.57
N LEU A 66 -0.51 -1.98 -3.78
CA LEU A 66 -1.42 -2.88 -4.45
C LEU A 66 -0.70 -4.17 -4.87
N GLN A 67 -1.23 -5.31 -4.48
CA GLN A 67 -0.71 -6.64 -4.79
C GLN A 67 -1.54 -7.35 -5.86
N GLN A 68 -2.86 -7.14 -5.84
CA GLN A 68 -3.78 -7.83 -6.74
C GLN A 68 -5.07 -7.03 -6.91
N VAL A 69 -5.63 -7.08 -8.12
CA VAL A 69 -6.96 -6.57 -8.46
C VAL A 69 -7.78 -7.73 -9.03
N LEU A 70 -9.00 -7.91 -8.54
CA LEU A 70 -9.97 -8.87 -9.08
C LEU A 70 -11.29 -8.15 -9.36
N ASN A 71 -11.91 -8.41 -10.50
CA ASN A 71 -13.28 -8.00 -10.77
C ASN A 71 -14.23 -9.08 -10.23
N LEU A 72 -14.91 -8.78 -9.12
CA LEU A 72 -15.89 -9.67 -8.50
C LEU A 72 -17.19 -9.76 -9.30
N SER A 73 -17.46 -8.81 -10.20
CA SER A 73 -18.64 -8.83 -11.07
C SER A 73 -18.48 -9.71 -12.31
N ALA A 74 -17.29 -10.28 -12.54
CA ALA A 74 -17.00 -11.10 -13.70
C ALA A 74 -16.37 -12.45 -13.27
N PRO A 75 -16.58 -13.54 -14.03
CA PRO A 75 -15.87 -14.78 -13.78
C PRO A 75 -14.36 -14.63 -14.04
N THR A 76 -13.56 -15.55 -13.52
CA THR A 76 -12.09 -15.50 -13.54
C THR A 76 -11.51 -15.35 -14.95
N GLN A 77 -12.18 -15.88 -15.97
CA GLN A 77 -11.75 -15.81 -17.37
C GLN A 77 -12.02 -14.43 -18.00
N HIS A 78 -12.90 -13.61 -17.42
CA HIS A 78 -13.48 -12.40 -18.02
C HIS A 78 -13.24 -11.13 -17.18
N GLN A 79 -12.11 -11.06 -16.47
CA GLN A 79 -11.85 -10.02 -15.46
C GLN A 79 -11.83 -8.56 -15.98
N VAL A 80 -11.71 -8.35 -17.30
CA VAL A 80 -11.63 -7.01 -17.91
C VAL A 80 -13.02 -6.43 -18.22
N GLU A 81 -14.07 -7.26 -18.20
CA GLU A 81 -15.43 -6.87 -18.59
C GLU A 81 -16.08 -5.87 -17.61
N ARG A 82 -17.15 -5.21 -18.09
CA ARG A 82 -18.01 -4.33 -17.30
C ARG A 82 -19.35 -5.03 -16.99
N PRO A 83 -20.02 -4.71 -15.88
CA PRO A 83 -19.62 -3.77 -14.82
C PRO A 83 -18.43 -4.27 -13.98
N LYS A 84 -17.81 -3.37 -13.21
CA LYS A 84 -16.70 -3.70 -12.32
C LYS A 84 -17.11 -3.54 -10.87
N LEU A 85 -16.74 -4.52 -10.06
CA LEU A 85 -16.69 -4.44 -8.61
C LEU A 85 -15.32 -4.95 -8.20
N LEU A 86 -14.36 -4.04 -7.96
CA LEU A 86 -12.99 -4.44 -7.75
C LEU A 86 -12.74 -4.86 -6.30
N GLN A 87 -12.21 -6.06 -6.11
CA GLN A 87 -11.52 -6.42 -4.87
C GLN A 87 -10.04 -6.13 -5.02
N LEU A 88 -9.48 -5.35 -4.10
CA LEU A 88 -8.05 -5.05 -4.05
C LEU A 88 -7.42 -5.84 -2.91
N SER A 89 -6.25 -6.43 -3.17
CA SER A 89 -5.36 -6.90 -2.10
C SER A 89 -4.25 -5.88 -1.93
N LEU A 90 -4.17 -5.25 -0.76
CA LEU A 90 -3.21 -4.22 -0.40
C LEU A 90 -2.23 -4.75 0.64
N THR A 91 -1.05 -4.13 0.78
CA THR A 91 -0.08 -4.45 1.83
C THR A 91 0.63 -3.20 2.35
N ASP A 92 0.92 -3.15 3.65
CA ASP A 92 1.87 -2.18 4.22
C ASP A 92 3.33 -2.67 4.12
N GLY A 93 3.55 -3.76 3.38
CA GLY A 93 4.81 -4.49 3.28
C GLY A 93 4.94 -5.63 4.29
N LYS A 94 4.17 -5.65 5.39
CA LYS A 94 4.23 -6.72 6.40
C LYS A 94 2.89 -7.45 6.56
N LYS A 95 1.78 -6.74 6.45
CA LYS A 95 0.42 -7.25 6.58
C LYS A 95 -0.37 -6.98 5.31
N LYS A 96 -1.30 -7.88 5.00
CA LYS A 96 -2.19 -7.79 3.84
C LYS A 96 -3.60 -7.37 4.27
N LEU A 97 -4.22 -6.52 3.47
CA LEU A 97 -5.62 -6.12 3.61
C LEU A 97 -6.36 -6.47 2.33
N LYS A 98 -7.58 -7.00 2.44
CA LYS A 98 -8.50 -7.14 1.31
C LYS A 98 -9.54 -6.03 1.42
N THR A 99 -9.74 -5.29 0.34
CA THR A 99 -10.72 -4.21 0.25
C THR A 99 -11.58 -4.40 -0.98
N VAL A 100 -12.73 -3.73 -1.01
CA VAL A 100 -13.65 -3.73 -2.14
C VAL A 100 -13.90 -2.28 -2.55
N GLU A 101 -13.99 -2.05 -3.85
CA GLU A 101 -14.39 -0.78 -4.44
C GLU A 101 -15.85 -0.50 -4.09
N ILE A 102 -16.08 0.63 -3.43
CA ILE A 102 -17.41 1.17 -3.19
C ILE A 102 -17.44 2.52 -3.90
N LEU A 103 -18.34 2.66 -4.87
CA LEU A 103 -18.57 3.92 -5.58
C LEU A 103 -19.76 4.64 -4.94
N GLY A 104 -19.55 5.85 -4.44
CA GLY A 104 -20.60 6.66 -3.82
C GLY A 104 -20.06 7.46 -2.64
N GLU A 105 -20.90 8.35 -2.09
CA GLU A 105 -20.63 8.97 -0.80
C GLU A 105 -20.79 7.90 0.29
N LEU A 106 -19.78 7.77 1.14
CA LEU A 106 -19.93 7.02 2.38
C LEU A 106 -20.63 7.97 3.35
N GLU A 107 -21.83 7.61 3.80
CA GLU A 107 -22.45 8.30 4.93
C GLU A 107 -21.50 8.18 6.14
N ASP A 108 -21.31 9.26 6.89
CA ASP A 108 -20.50 9.24 8.11
C ASP A 108 -21.10 8.20 9.08
N VAL A 109 -20.35 7.11 9.34
CA VAL A 109 -20.72 6.05 10.28
C VAL A 109 -20.22 6.38 11.68
#